data_AF-A0A2M7VWV8-F1
#
_entry.id   AF-A0A2M7VWV8-F1
#
_cell.length_a   1.000
_cell.length_b   1.000
_cell.length_c   1.000
_cell.angle_alpha   90.00
_cell.angle_beta   90.00
_cell.angle_gamma   90.00
#
_symmetry.space_group_name_H-M   'P 1'
#
loop_
_entity.id
_entity.type
_entity.pdbx_description
1 polymer ?
#
loop_
_entity_poly.entity_id
_entity_poly.type
_entity_poly.pdbx_seq_one_letter_code
_entity_poly.pdbx_strand_id
1 'polypeptide(L)'
;MMKTNLQIAWIAASLFLIPNINFAQAPNLGTAADFILFTTDGPVNMTSTNQLTGNVGTNNGTSTTFNNINGQLHDADGVTAQCAADLLIAYNQLNGTVPNFFPSSLLGNGDTLIAGVYSIAAATTLNLNLYLNAQGNANAVFIFQIAGPLSTNAGSQIKLINNAKACNVFWKVEGLVDMTTETSMKGTVIANNAAILIHTGCTLEGRALSTAGAITVDGILGYTPIGCGSPTLTGPTAPSLGTAACYAIFSTDGSVSNTGITTITGDVGSNNGSATGFNPLLVTGNIHPIPDGSTAQCAADLLVAYNYVNVLPYDIELMFPVLLGNSLVLTPHTYLIDAAAHLTDTLFLNAQGNANAVFVIQINGALTSSTYSQIVLTNNAQAKNVYWKIEGAVSINNYSLFCGTIICNNGALGALNTGVTLNGRSLTTTGAITTTAITAIASPIPGNCGTVGISSLDDENEAITIYPNPFSTTATIVLNDFSKSNKTELRMYNVLGKEMMNVVITKSSTTFDTSNLTSGVYFYQLTDNNKTIQSGKLIARQ
;
A
#
# COMPACT_ATOMS: atom_id res chain seq x y z
N MET A 1 60.40 -39.38 -9.95
CA MET A 1 59.56 -39.90 -8.86
C MET A 1 59.76 -39.18 -7.53
N MET A 2 60.99 -39.01 -7.03
CA MET A 2 61.22 -38.42 -5.69
C MET A 2 60.82 -36.93 -5.54
N LYS A 3 61.00 -36.10 -6.59
CA LYS A 3 60.58 -34.68 -6.59
C LYS A 3 59.06 -34.49 -6.55
N THR A 4 58.32 -35.34 -7.24
CA THR A 4 56.84 -35.27 -7.35
C THR A 4 56.18 -35.63 -6.02
N ASN A 5 56.72 -36.63 -5.31
CA ASN A 5 56.23 -37.02 -3.98
C ASN A 5 56.51 -35.95 -2.92
N LEU A 6 57.64 -35.24 -3.01
CA LEU A 6 57.96 -34.15 -2.10
C LEU A 6 57.03 -32.94 -2.31
N GLN A 7 56.68 -32.62 -3.56
CA GLN A 7 55.72 -31.56 -3.88
C GLN A 7 54.30 -31.87 -3.37
N ILE A 8 53.84 -33.12 -3.53
CA ILE A 8 52.54 -33.55 -2.99
C ILE A 8 52.53 -33.50 -1.46
N ALA A 9 53.62 -33.91 -0.80
CA ALA A 9 53.74 -33.84 0.65
C ALA A 9 53.74 -32.39 1.17
N TRP A 10 54.41 -31.46 0.48
CA TRP A 10 54.40 -30.04 0.81
C TRP A 10 53.02 -29.39 0.60
N ILE A 11 52.31 -29.74 -0.48
CA ILE A 11 50.95 -29.26 -0.72
C ILE A 11 50.00 -29.78 0.38
N ALA A 12 50.07 -31.06 0.71
CA ALA A 12 49.27 -31.65 1.79
C ALA A 12 49.58 -31.01 3.15
N ALA A 13 50.86 -30.83 3.50
CA ALA A 13 51.26 -30.16 4.74
C ALA A 13 50.82 -28.68 4.78
N SER A 14 50.83 -27.98 3.64
CA SER A 14 50.36 -26.61 3.54
C SER A 14 48.84 -26.48 3.72
N LEU A 15 48.06 -27.49 3.30
CA LEU A 15 46.62 -27.56 3.54
C LEU A 15 46.27 -27.73 5.03
N PHE A 16 47.13 -28.40 5.82
CA PHE A 16 46.99 -28.50 7.28
C PHE A 16 47.45 -27.24 8.03
N LEU A 17 48.16 -26.32 7.37
CA LEU A 17 48.58 -25.03 7.91
C LEU A 17 47.59 -23.88 7.60
N ILE A 18 46.53 -24.16 6.83
CA ILE A 18 45.44 -23.20 6.61
C ILE A 18 44.61 -23.18 7.92
N PRO A 19 44.44 -22.02 8.58
CA PRO A 19 43.57 -21.94 9.74
C PRO A 19 42.14 -22.32 9.33
N ASN A 20 41.51 -23.25 10.06
CA ASN A 20 40.09 -23.55 9.93
C ASN A 20 39.26 -22.36 10.41
N ILE A 21 39.07 -21.38 9.54
CA ILE A 21 38.15 -20.26 9.77
C ILE A 21 36.72 -20.75 9.52
N ASN A 22 36.06 -21.22 10.59
CA ASN A 22 34.63 -21.52 10.55
C ASN A 22 33.83 -20.21 10.59
N PHE A 23 33.14 -19.90 9.50
CA PHE A 23 32.15 -18.82 9.45
C PHE A 23 30.79 -19.35 9.92
N ALA A 24 30.08 -18.55 10.70
CA ALA A 24 28.69 -18.83 11.03
C ALA A 24 27.84 -18.78 9.75
N GLN A 25 26.95 -19.75 9.58
CA GLN A 25 25.98 -19.78 8.49
C GLN A 25 24.57 -19.66 9.07
N ALA A 26 23.75 -18.79 8.50
CA ALA A 26 22.35 -18.65 8.91
C ALA A 26 21.60 -19.97 8.65
N PRO A 27 20.84 -20.49 9.63
CA PRO A 27 19.95 -21.63 9.40
C PRO A 27 18.82 -21.26 8.43
N ASN A 28 18.38 -22.23 7.65
CA ASN A 28 17.14 -22.08 6.89
C ASN A 28 15.96 -22.29 7.85
N LEU A 29 15.12 -21.26 8.00
CA LEU A 29 13.93 -21.33 8.85
C LEU A 29 12.71 -21.97 8.16
N GLY A 30 12.76 -22.20 6.85
CA GLY A 30 11.59 -22.68 6.11
C GLY A 30 10.36 -21.80 6.36
N THR A 31 9.21 -22.43 6.59
CA THR A 31 7.94 -21.77 6.93
C THR A 31 7.96 -21.08 8.30
N ALA A 32 8.87 -21.44 9.22
CA ALA A 32 9.03 -20.70 10.48
C ALA A 32 9.56 -19.27 10.26
N ALA A 33 10.04 -18.94 9.07
CA ALA A 33 10.39 -17.57 8.70
C ALA A 33 9.19 -16.62 8.68
N ASP A 34 7.98 -17.13 8.46
CA ASP A 34 6.77 -16.31 8.29
C ASP A 34 6.13 -15.92 9.64
N PHE A 35 6.56 -16.56 10.73
CA PHE A 35 6.01 -16.34 12.06
C PHE A 35 6.81 -15.31 12.88
N ILE A 36 6.10 -14.40 13.54
CA ILE A 36 6.65 -13.55 14.61
C ILE A 36 6.63 -14.28 15.95
N LEU A 37 5.55 -15.02 16.23
CA LEU A 37 5.37 -15.85 17.42
C LEU A 37 4.93 -17.25 16.99
N PHE A 38 5.65 -18.28 17.39
CA PHE A 38 5.24 -19.65 17.10
C PHE A 38 5.70 -20.65 18.16
N THR A 39 4.84 -21.57 18.56
CA THR A 39 5.24 -22.72 19.36
C THR A 39 4.77 -24.04 18.75
N THR A 40 5.63 -25.05 18.78
CA THR A 40 5.26 -26.39 18.31
C THR A 40 4.31 -27.08 19.29
N ASP A 41 4.45 -26.82 20.59
CA ASP A 41 3.63 -27.43 21.65
C ASP A 41 3.50 -26.46 22.83
N GLY A 42 2.34 -25.83 22.96
CA GLY A 42 2.05 -24.83 24.00
C GLY A 42 1.07 -23.76 23.52
N PRO A 43 0.48 -22.99 24.45
CA PRO A 43 -0.37 -21.85 24.08
C PRO A 43 0.45 -20.64 23.66
N VAL A 44 -0.16 -19.76 22.86
CA VAL A 44 0.33 -18.39 22.61
C VAL A 44 -0.65 -17.41 23.26
N ASN A 45 -0.18 -16.70 24.29
CA ASN A 45 -0.99 -15.80 25.10
C ASN A 45 -0.56 -14.35 24.88
N MET A 46 -1.43 -13.54 24.27
CA MET A 46 -1.29 -12.09 24.28
C MET A 46 -2.11 -11.56 25.45
N THR A 47 -1.53 -10.85 26.43
CA THR A 47 -2.28 -10.41 27.64
C THR A 47 -2.77 -8.97 27.58
N SER A 48 -2.43 -8.24 26.52
CA SER A 48 -2.84 -6.87 26.25
C SER A 48 -2.73 -6.58 24.74
N THR A 49 -2.93 -5.31 24.34
CA THR A 49 -2.78 -4.88 22.94
C THR A 49 -1.32 -4.98 22.49
N ASN A 50 -1.04 -5.78 21.46
CA ASN A 50 0.30 -5.99 20.91
C ASN A 50 0.37 -5.54 19.44
N GLN A 51 1.44 -4.87 19.03
CA GLN A 51 1.67 -4.51 17.62
C GLN A 51 2.54 -5.57 16.96
N LEU A 52 1.93 -6.49 16.21
CA LEU A 52 2.62 -7.64 15.63
C LEU A 52 2.55 -7.64 14.10
N THR A 53 3.71 -7.83 13.46
CA THR A 53 3.84 -8.10 12.01
C THR A 53 4.50 -9.45 11.77
N GLY A 54 3.80 -10.35 11.08
CA GLY A 54 4.15 -11.76 10.92
C GLY A 54 3.05 -12.66 11.47
N ASN A 55 3.06 -13.94 11.07
CA ASN A 55 2.08 -14.91 11.52
C ASN A 55 2.26 -15.24 13.01
N VAL A 56 1.15 -15.56 13.66
CA VAL A 56 1.11 -16.01 15.06
C VAL A 56 0.47 -17.38 15.09
N GLY A 57 1.03 -18.32 15.85
CA GLY A 57 0.36 -19.61 15.95
C GLY A 57 0.96 -20.65 16.88
N THR A 58 0.22 -21.74 17.01
CA THR A 58 0.66 -22.94 17.73
C THR A 58 0.25 -24.20 16.99
N ASN A 59 1.13 -25.20 16.93
CA ASN A 59 0.81 -26.50 16.34
C ASN A 59 0.05 -27.41 17.31
N ASN A 60 0.22 -27.23 18.62
CA ASN A 60 -0.56 -27.92 19.65
C ASN A 60 -0.83 -26.97 20.82
N GLY A 61 -2.02 -26.38 20.83
CA GLY A 61 -2.43 -25.37 21.79
C GLY A 61 -3.49 -24.45 21.19
N THR A 62 -3.67 -23.28 21.80
CA THR A 62 -4.54 -22.22 21.28
C THR A 62 -3.84 -20.88 21.40
N SER A 63 -4.11 -20.00 20.45
CA SER A 63 -3.70 -18.61 20.50
C SER A 63 -4.83 -17.72 21.03
N THR A 64 -4.50 -16.78 21.92
CA THR A 64 -5.45 -15.76 22.40
C THR A 64 -4.97 -14.39 21.97
N THR A 65 -5.83 -13.62 21.29
CA THR A 65 -5.53 -12.25 20.80
C THR A 65 -6.56 -11.24 21.30
N PHE A 66 -6.12 -10.00 21.48
CA PHE A 66 -6.93 -8.87 21.97
C PHE A 66 -7.08 -7.73 20.94
N ASN A 67 -6.36 -7.82 19.81
CA ASN A 67 -6.36 -6.79 18.77
C ASN A 67 -5.94 -7.33 17.40
N ASN A 68 -5.98 -6.47 16.38
CA ASN A 68 -5.56 -6.82 15.02
C ASN A 68 -4.06 -7.18 14.96
N ILE A 69 -3.74 -8.21 14.19
CA ILE A 69 -2.38 -8.66 13.88
C ILE A 69 -2.14 -8.43 12.39
N ASN A 70 -0.97 -7.90 12.03
CA ASN A 70 -0.54 -7.82 10.63
C ASN A 70 0.12 -9.14 10.21
N GLY A 71 -0.71 -10.18 10.12
CA GLY A 71 -0.34 -11.56 9.83
C GLY A 71 -1.51 -12.49 10.10
N GLN A 72 -1.37 -13.75 9.72
CA GLN A 72 -2.39 -14.77 9.94
C GLN A 72 -2.25 -15.41 11.32
N LEU A 73 -3.39 -15.79 11.89
CA LEU A 73 -3.47 -16.59 13.11
C LEU A 73 -3.66 -18.06 12.72
N HIS A 74 -2.77 -18.94 13.17
CA HIS A 74 -2.84 -20.37 12.89
C HIS A 74 -2.80 -21.21 14.16
N ASP A 75 -3.85 -22.00 14.39
CA ASP A 75 -3.92 -22.93 15.52
C ASP A 75 -4.20 -24.35 15.01
N ALA A 76 -3.24 -25.26 15.23
CA ALA A 76 -3.32 -26.69 14.89
C ALA A 76 -3.80 -26.99 13.46
N ASP A 77 -3.16 -26.37 12.45
CA ASP A 77 -3.45 -26.56 11.04
C ASP A 77 -2.24 -27.10 10.25
N GLY A 78 -2.37 -27.23 8.94
CA GLY A 78 -1.29 -27.72 8.08
C GLY A 78 -0.09 -26.78 8.01
N VAL A 79 -0.29 -25.46 8.20
CA VAL A 79 0.79 -24.46 8.19
C VAL A 79 1.62 -24.61 9.46
N THR A 80 0.97 -24.75 10.62
CA THR A 80 1.68 -24.93 11.90
C THR A 80 2.37 -26.29 11.99
N ALA A 81 1.83 -27.34 11.38
CA ALA A 81 2.49 -28.64 11.28
C ALA A 81 3.80 -28.56 10.48
N GLN A 82 3.81 -27.86 9.35
CA GLN A 82 5.04 -27.65 8.57
C GLN A 82 6.03 -26.72 9.30
N CYS A 83 5.52 -25.66 9.92
CA CYS A 83 6.34 -24.74 10.72
C CYS A 83 7.04 -25.45 11.88
N ALA A 84 6.37 -26.38 12.56
CA ALA A 84 6.98 -27.21 13.60
C ALA A 84 8.14 -28.06 13.07
N ALA A 85 7.97 -28.69 11.90
CA ALA A 85 9.02 -29.50 11.28
C ALA A 85 10.23 -28.64 10.86
N ASP A 86 9.98 -27.49 10.22
CA ASP A 86 11.02 -26.58 9.78
C ASP A 86 11.77 -25.94 10.97
N LEU A 87 11.05 -25.58 12.03
CA LEU A 87 11.65 -25.09 13.28
C LEU A 87 12.57 -26.13 13.91
N LEU A 88 12.16 -27.41 13.94
CA LEU A 88 13.00 -28.48 14.47
C LEU A 88 14.29 -28.65 13.64
N ILE A 89 14.21 -28.54 12.31
CA ILE A 89 15.38 -28.58 11.43
C ILE A 89 16.33 -27.41 11.73
N ALA A 90 15.79 -26.19 11.81
CA ALA A 90 16.58 -24.99 12.11
C ALA A 90 17.24 -25.08 13.50
N TYR A 91 16.50 -25.56 14.51
CA TYR A 91 17.02 -25.81 15.84
C TYR A 91 18.18 -26.81 15.82
N ASN A 92 18.03 -27.95 15.13
CA ASN A 92 19.07 -28.98 15.04
C ASN A 92 20.32 -28.46 14.33
N GLN A 93 20.16 -27.64 13.28
CA GLN A 93 21.28 -26.99 12.60
C GLN A 93 22.01 -26.03 13.55
N LEU A 94 21.28 -25.17 14.27
CA LEU A 94 21.87 -24.26 15.25
C LEU A 94 22.59 -25.04 16.36
N ASN A 95 22.00 -26.11 16.87
CA ASN A 95 22.59 -26.96 17.91
C ASN A 95 23.88 -27.65 17.46
N GLY A 96 23.96 -28.07 16.20
CA GLY A 96 25.14 -28.74 15.62
C GLY A 96 26.24 -27.78 15.16
N THR A 97 26.01 -26.47 15.17
CA THR A 97 26.99 -25.49 14.72
C THR A 97 28.16 -25.42 15.72
N VAL A 98 29.41 -25.43 15.24
CA VAL A 98 30.60 -25.45 16.09
C VAL A 98 30.93 -24.03 16.61
N PRO A 99 30.99 -23.81 17.94
CA PRO A 99 31.35 -22.52 18.52
C PRO A 99 32.79 -22.10 18.26
N ASN A 100 33.02 -20.80 18.13
CA ASN A 100 34.34 -20.18 18.05
C ASN A 100 34.56 -19.05 19.08
N PHE A 101 33.53 -18.67 19.84
CA PHE A 101 33.62 -17.72 20.94
C PHE A 101 32.93 -18.24 22.21
N PHE A 102 33.49 -17.91 23.38
CA PHE A 102 33.02 -18.41 24.69
C PHE A 102 32.98 -17.27 25.71
N PRO A 103 32.03 -16.33 25.60
CA PRO A 103 31.91 -15.21 26.51
C PRO A 103 31.39 -15.65 27.88
N SER A 104 31.42 -14.73 28.86
CA SER A 104 30.77 -14.95 30.14
C SER A 104 29.25 -14.98 30.01
N SER A 105 28.56 -15.42 31.07
CA SER A 105 27.09 -15.42 31.12
C SER A 105 26.44 -14.04 31.15
N LEU A 106 27.19 -12.99 31.49
CA LEU A 106 26.71 -11.62 31.38
C LEU A 106 27.07 -11.07 30.01
N LEU A 107 26.05 -10.74 29.22
CA LEU A 107 26.19 -10.05 27.94
C LEU A 107 25.77 -8.57 28.08
N GLY A 108 26.37 -7.71 27.26
CA GLY A 108 25.99 -6.30 27.17
C GLY A 108 26.97 -5.39 27.89
N ASN A 109 26.51 -4.44 28.70
CA ASN A 109 27.37 -3.43 29.37
C ASN A 109 28.30 -2.66 28.42
N GLY A 110 27.93 -2.52 27.14
CA GLY A 110 28.76 -1.88 26.12
C GLY A 110 29.60 -2.84 25.28
N ASP A 111 29.53 -4.15 25.53
CA ASP A 111 30.22 -5.17 24.75
C ASP A 111 29.94 -5.04 23.25
N THR A 112 30.98 -5.25 22.44
CA THR A 112 30.88 -5.31 20.99
C THR A 112 31.35 -6.66 20.49
N LEU A 113 30.44 -7.40 19.87
CA LEU A 113 30.68 -8.72 19.32
C LEU A 113 30.74 -8.64 17.79
N ILE A 114 31.60 -9.45 17.18
CA ILE A 114 31.72 -9.59 15.72
C ILE A 114 30.97 -10.83 15.24
N ALA A 115 30.92 -11.07 13.94
CA ALA A 115 30.26 -12.26 13.39
C ALA A 115 30.89 -13.55 13.95
N GLY A 116 30.07 -14.52 14.35
CA GLY A 116 30.56 -15.74 14.98
C GLY A 116 29.49 -16.60 15.65
N VAL A 117 29.96 -17.70 16.24
CA VAL A 117 29.17 -18.67 16.98
C VAL A 117 29.64 -18.65 18.43
N TYR A 118 28.79 -18.09 19.30
CA TYR A 118 29.02 -17.85 20.71
C TYR A 118 28.37 -18.97 21.53
N SER A 119 29.14 -19.66 22.37
CA SER A 119 28.61 -20.68 23.29
C SER A 119 28.75 -20.23 24.74
N ILE A 120 27.64 -20.26 25.48
CA ILE A 120 27.56 -19.91 26.89
C ILE A 120 26.97 -21.10 27.65
N ALA A 121 27.79 -21.73 28.50
CA ALA A 121 27.44 -22.98 29.19
C ALA A 121 26.64 -22.75 30.51
N ALA A 122 25.85 -21.67 30.59
CA ALA A 122 25.15 -21.26 31.81
C ALA A 122 23.94 -20.38 31.50
N ALA A 123 23.13 -20.11 32.53
CA ALA A 123 22.11 -19.06 32.51
C ALA A 123 22.74 -17.73 32.08
N THR A 124 22.14 -17.08 31.09
CA THR A 124 22.63 -15.84 30.49
C THR A 124 21.74 -14.66 30.85
N THR A 125 22.37 -13.53 31.14
CA THR A 125 21.66 -12.26 31.35
C THR A 125 22.20 -11.22 30.39
N LEU A 126 21.31 -10.57 29.64
CA LEU A 126 21.61 -9.36 28.89
C LEU A 126 21.39 -8.13 29.78
N ASN A 127 22.38 -7.24 29.84
CA ASN A 127 22.28 -5.98 30.59
C ASN A 127 22.72 -4.79 29.74
N LEU A 128 21.97 -3.68 29.80
CA LEU A 128 22.28 -2.46 29.04
C LEU A 128 22.47 -2.76 27.54
N ASN A 129 23.45 -2.12 26.88
CA ASN A 129 23.68 -2.25 25.45
C ASN A 129 24.60 -3.43 25.11
N LEU A 130 24.21 -4.25 24.14
CA LEU A 130 25.07 -5.18 23.41
C LEU A 130 25.16 -4.75 21.95
N TYR A 131 26.36 -4.57 21.42
CA TYR A 131 26.59 -4.20 20.02
C TYR A 131 26.97 -5.40 19.18
N LEU A 132 26.25 -5.66 18.09
CA LEU A 132 26.58 -6.65 17.07
C LEU A 132 27.15 -5.93 15.85
N ASN A 133 28.44 -6.13 15.62
CA ASN A 133 29.21 -5.41 14.62
C ASN A 133 29.53 -6.32 13.43
N ALA A 134 28.90 -6.05 12.29
CA ALA A 134 29.12 -6.81 11.08
C ALA A 134 30.40 -6.40 10.32
N GLN A 135 31.13 -5.39 10.79
CA GLN A 135 32.39 -4.92 10.19
C GLN A 135 32.26 -4.61 8.68
N GLY A 136 31.10 -4.08 8.28
CA GLY A 136 30.77 -3.75 6.89
C GLY A 136 30.18 -4.91 6.08
N ASN A 137 30.24 -6.15 6.58
CA ASN A 137 29.73 -7.33 5.88
C ASN A 137 28.23 -7.55 6.13
N ALA A 138 27.38 -7.21 5.17
CA ALA A 138 25.93 -7.39 5.28
C ALA A 138 25.45 -8.86 5.43
N ASN A 139 26.34 -9.84 5.19
CA ASN A 139 26.09 -11.26 5.37
C ASN A 139 26.69 -11.81 6.69
N ALA A 140 27.18 -10.93 7.58
CA ALA A 140 27.65 -11.32 8.91
C ALA A 140 26.53 -12.02 9.70
N VAL A 141 26.85 -13.20 10.25
CA VAL A 141 25.94 -14.04 11.04
C VAL A 141 26.42 -14.11 12.48
N PHE A 142 25.46 -13.99 13.41
CA PHE A 142 25.68 -14.08 14.85
C PHE A 142 24.80 -15.20 15.40
N ILE A 143 25.42 -16.25 15.93
CA ILE A 143 24.71 -17.38 16.55
C ILE A 143 25.10 -17.41 18.02
N PHE A 144 24.11 -17.40 18.91
CA PHE A 144 24.27 -17.57 20.34
C PHE A 144 23.66 -18.91 20.76
N GLN A 145 24.50 -19.83 21.25
CA GLN A 145 24.11 -21.10 21.85
C GLN A 145 24.19 -20.95 23.37
N ILE A 146 23.03 -20.93 24.02
CA ILE A 146 22.92 -20.75 25.46
C ILE A 146 22.43 -22.06 26.08
N ALA A 147 23.28 -22.71 26.87
CA ALA A 147 22.97 -23.96 27.58
C ALA A 147 22.30 -23.68 28.94
N GLY A 148 21.23 -22.89 28.92
CA GLY A 148 20.47 -22.48 30.09
C GLY A 148 19.42 -21.43 29.73
N PRO A 149 18.74 -20.82 30.72
CA PRO A 149 17.79 -19.74 30.47
C PRO A 149 18.49 -18.46 29.98
N LEU A 150 17.76 -17.66 29.20
CA LEU A 150 18.15 -16.32 28.78
C LEU A 150 17.21 -15.30 29.44
N SER A 151 17.76 -14.35 30.19
CA SER A 151 17.03 -13.24 30.78
C SER A 151 17.58 -11.90 30.28
N THR A 152 16.77 -10.84 30.31
CA THR A 152 17.24 -9.47 30.10
C THR A 152 16.94 -8.62 31.33
N ASN A 153 17.79 -7.64 31.65
CA ASN A 153 17.42 -6.57 32.57
C ASN A 153 16.53 -5.55 31.85
N ALA A 154 15.70 -4.83 32.61
CA ALA A 154 14.83 -3.78 32.06
C ALA A 154 15.61 -2.77 31.20
N GLY A 155 15.06 -2.42 30.04
CA GLY A 155 15.67 -1.46 29.12
C GLY A 155 16.93 -1.95 28.39
N SER A 156 17.27 -3.24 28.46
CA SER A 156 18.44 -3.79 27.73
C SER A 156 18.24 -3.72 26.22
N GLN A 157 19.29 -3.42 25.46
CA GLN A 157 19.19 -3.18 24.02
C GLN A 157 20.27 -3.92 23.23
N ILE A 158 19.86 -4.61 22.17
CA ILE A 158 20.78 -5.13 21.16
C ILE A 158 20.84 -4.14 19.99
N LYS A 159 22.03 -3.66 19.69
CA LYS A 159 22.30 -2.65 18.67
C LYS A 159 23.07 -3.25 17.51
N LEU A 160 22.49 -3.18 16.31
CA LEU A 160 23.11 -3.62 15.08
C LEU A 160 23.93 -2.47 14.49
N ILE A 161 25.22 -2.69 14.25
CA ILE A 161 26.11 -1.66 13.70
C ILE A 161 26.89 -2.20 12.49
N ASN A 162 27.33 -1.26 11.64
CA ASN A 162 28.17 -1.54 10.47
C ASN A 162 27.63 -2.66 9.56
N ASN A 163 26.36 -2.54 9.17
CA ASN A 163 25.60 -3.47 8.31
C ASN A 163 25.14 -4.79 8.95
N ALA A 164 25.18 -4.92 10.29
CA ALA A 164 24.55 -6.06 10.94
C ALA A 164 23.03 -6.03 10.70
N LYS A 165 22.43 -7.21 10.48
CA LYS A 165 21.00 -7.36 10.17
C LYS A 165 20.36 -8.33 11.15
N ALA A 166 19.17 -7.99 11.66
CA ALA A 166 18.47 -8.84 12.60
C ALA A 166 18.14 -10.23 12.03
N CYS A 167 17.87 -10.33 10.73
CA CYS A 167 17.64 -11.61 10.05
C CYS A 167 18.85 -12.56 10.06
N ASN A 168 20.05 -12.08 10.41
CA ASN A 168 21.26 -12.88 10.57
C ASN A 168 21.68 -13.10 12.05
N VAL A 169 20.80 -12.79 13.01
CA VAL A 169 21.05 -13.00 14.44
C VAL A 169 20.16 -14.12 14.95
N PHE A 170 20.74 -15.12 15.61
CA PHE A 170 20.06 -16.32 16.09
C PHE A 170 20.41 -16.61 17.54
N TRP A 171 19.39 -16.89 18.35
CA TRP A 171 19.52 -17.25 19.77
C TRP A 171 18.92 -18.64 19.96
N LYS A 172 19.75 -19.65 20.16
CA LYS A 172 19.34 -21.00 20.53
C LYS A 172 19.48 -21.15 22.04
N VAL A 173 18.37 -21.35 22.74
CA VAL A 173 18.30 -21.29 24.20
C VAL A 173 17.76 -22.60 24.75
N GLU A 174 18.51 -23.24 25.64
CA GLU A 174 18.12 -24.47 26.37
C GLU A 174 17.45 -24.13 27.71
N GLY A 175 16.37 -23.35 27.67
CA GLY A 175 15.68 -22.90 28.87
C GLY A 175 14.75 -21.72 28.61
N LEU A 176 14.12 -21.24 29.69
CA LEU A 176 13.22 -20.10 29.67
C LEU A 176 13.90 -18.90 29.00
N VAL A 177 13.18 -18.23 28.11
CA VAL A 177 13.53 -16.89 27.63
C VAL A 177 12.62 -15.89 28.34
N ASP A 178 13.20 -14.94 29.05
CA ASP A 178 12.49 -13.90 29.79
C ASP A 178 13.02 -12.51 29.41
N MET A 179 12.25 -11.79 28.58
CA MET A 179 12.58 -10.44 28.15
C MET A 179 11.84 -9.43 29.04
N THR A 180 12.55 -8.89 30.03
CA THR A 180 12.02 -7.89 30.97
C THR A 180 11.64 -6.60 30.24
N THR A 181 10.75 -5.80 30.86
CA THR A 181 10.17 -4.56 30.33
C THR A 181 11.16 -3.67 29.58
N GLU A 182 10.70 -3.07 28.48
CA GLU A 182 11.46 -2.13 27.64
C GLU A 182 12.72 -2.72 26.98
N THR A 183 12.85 -4.04 26.90
CA THR A 183 13.95 -4.69 26.18
C THR A 183 13.82 -4.46 24.66
N SER A 184 14.93 -4.15 23.99
CA SER A 184 15.02 -4.15 22.53
C SER A 184 15.83 -5.35 22.04
N MET A 185 15.10 -6.38 21.60
CA MET A 185 15.64 -7.66 21.13
C MET A 185 15.79 -7.67 19.61
N LYS A 186 16.89 -8.26 19.11
CA LYS A 186 17.18 -8.45 17.68
C LYS A 186 17.45 -9.92 17.39
N GLY A 187 16.81 -10.44 16.35
CA GLY A 187 17.06 -11.79 15.83
C GLY A 187 15.99 -12.83 16.12
N THR A 188 16.24 -14.03 15.60
CA THR A 188 15.36 -15.19 15.77
C THR A 188 15.72 -15.89 17.08
N VAL A 189 14.81 -15.89 18.03
CA VAL A 189 14.94 -16.57 19.33
C VAL A 189 14.23 -17.91 19.25
N ILE A 190 14.96 -18.98 19.54
CA ILE A 190 14.46 -20.35 19.58
C ILE A 190 14.70 -20.90 20.99
N ALA A 191 13.62 -21.00 21.76
CA ALA A 191 13.61 -21.67 23.06
C ALA A 191 13.31 -23.15 22.88
N ASN A 192 14.23 -24.01 23.32
CA ASN A 192 14.04 -25.44 23.25
C ASN A 192 13.41 -25.98 24.53
N ASN A 193 12.28 -26.68 24.41
CA ASN A 193 11.54 -27.26 25.54
C ASN A 193 11.28 -26.27 26.69
N ALA A 194 11.06 -24.99 26.35
CA ALA A 194 10.87 -23.93 27.30
C ALA A 194 9.93 -22.83 26.79
N ALA A 195 9.38 -22.08 27.75
CA ALA A 195 8.54 -20.93 27.49
C ALA A 195 9.34 -19.70 27.04
N ILE A 196 8.64 -18.75 26.43
CA ILE A 196 9.13 -17.40 26.13
C ILE A 196 8.17 -16.38 26.75
N LEU A 197 8.71 -15.47 27.55
CA LEU A 197 8.00 -14.35 28.16
C LEU A 197 8.56 -13.04 27.59
N ILE A 198 7.68 -12.18 27.08
CA ILE A 198 8.05 -10.85 26.59
C ILE A 198 7.15 -9.81 27.26
N HIS A 199 7.76 -9.00 28.11
CA HIS A 199 7.05 -8.04 28.96
C HIS A 199 6.76 -6.71 28.27
N THR A 200 5.96 -5.87 28.93
CA THR A 200 5.49 -4.57 28.44
C THR A 200 6.59 -3.68 27.90
N GLY A 201 6.33 -3.03 26.77
CA GLY A 201 7.23 -2.06 26.15
C GLY A 201 8.43 -2.68 25.43
N CYS A 202 8.53 -4.00 25.37
CA CYS A 202 9.58 -4.65 24.58
C CYS A 202 9.40 -4.42 23.09
N THR A 203 10.51 -4.35 22.37
CA THR A 203 10.57 -4.37 20.92
C THR A 203 11.30 -5.61 20.44
N LEU A 204 10.75 -6.33 19.46
CA LEU A 204 11.36 -7.49 18.84
C LEU A 204 11.42 -7.29 17.32
N GLU A 205 12.62 -7.00 16.81
CA GLU A 205 12.90 -7.14 15.37
C GLU A 205 13.50 -8.52 15.16
N GLY A 206 12.64 -9.49 14.89
CA GLY A 206 13.00 -10.88 15.11
C GLY A 206 11.82 -11.82 15.09
N ARG A 207 12.00 -12.93 15.82
CA ARG A 207 10.98 -13.98 16.01
C ARG A 207 11.12 -14.56 17.41
N ALA A 208 10.02 -14.98 18.01
CA ALA A 208 10.00 -15.77 19.24
C ALA A 208 9.40 -17.14 18.91
N LEU A 209 10.24 -18.16 18.88
CA LEU A 209 9.90 -19.51 18.44
C LEU A 209 10.19 -20.50 19.58
N SER A 210 9.25 -21.40 19.88
CA SER A 210 9.47 -22.47 20.87
C SER A 210 9.26 -23.86 20.26
N THR A 211 10.15 -24.80 20.57
CA THR A 211 9.98 -26.21 20.18
C THR A 211 9.01 -26.96 21.10
N ALA A 212 8.80 -26.47 22.32
CA ALA A 212 7.76 -26.91 23.25
C ALA A 212 7.76 -25.94 24.44
N GLY A 213 6.69 -25.17 24.62
CA GLY A 213 6.54 -24.21 25.70
C GLY A 213 5.56 -23.11 25.32
N ALA A 214 4.96 -22.50 26.34
CA ALA A 214 4.07 -21.37 26.15
C ALA A 214 4.84 -20.13 25.68
N ILE A 215 4.22 -19.33 24.81
CA ILE A 215 4.70 -17.97 24.50
C ILE A 215 3.71 -16.99 25.12
N THR A 216 4.19 -16.09 25.97
CA THR A 216 3.36 -15.02 26.56
C THR A 216 3.95 -13.67 26.24
N VAL A 217 3.14 -12.79 25.64
CA VAL A 217 3.53 -11.43 25.28
C VAL A 217 2.55 -10.41 25.86
N ASP A 218 3.10 -9.32 26.37
CA ASP A 218 2.34 -8.24 26.98
C ASP A 218 2.79 -6.90 26.41
N GLY A 219 1.94 -6.21 25.65
CA GLY A 219 2.17 -4.82 25.23
C GLY A 219 3.46 -4.59 24.43
N ILE A 220 3.76 -5.46 23.46
CA ILE A 220 5.01 -5.41 22.69
C ILE A 220 4.83 -4.84 21.29
N LEU A 221 5.93 -4.38 20.69
CA LEU A 221 6.07 -4.15 19.25
C LEU A 221 6.97 -5.25 18.66
N GLY A 222 6.39 -6.19 17.93
CA GLY A 222 7.09 -7.30 17.29
C GLY A 222 6.94 -7.29 15.77
N TYR A 223 8.03 -7.45 15.03
CA TYR A 223 7.97 -7.57 13.58
C TYR A 223 9.07 -8.48 13.05
N THR A 224 8.72 -9.32 12.08
CA THR A 224 9.69 -10.18 11.38
C THR A 224 10.74 -9.34 10.66
N PRO A 225 12.04 -9.70 10.73
CA PRO A 225 13.11 -8.91 10.15
C PRO A 225 13.10 -9.01 8.62
N ILE A 226 13.29 -7.88 7.94
CA ILE A 226 13.48 -7.80 6.48
C ILE A 226 14.94 -8.04 6.09
N GLY A 227 15.17 -8.38 4.82
CA GLY A 227 16.50 -8.68 4.29
C GLY A 227 16.84 -10.18 4.34
N CYS A 228 18.12 -10.52 4.18
CA CYS A 228 18.61 -11.91 4.16
C CYS A 228 17.86 -12.87 3.21
N GLY A 229 17.33 -12.35 2.09
CA GLY A 229 16.53 -13.14 1.14
C GLY A 229 15.03 -13.20 1.43
N SER A 230 14.54 -12.55 2.48
CA SER A 230 13.10 -12.35 2.72
C SER A 230 12.43 -11.79 1.47
N PRO A 231 11.25 -12.30 1.07
CA PRO A 231 10.53 -11.78 -0.07
C PRO A 231 10.22 -10.29 0.11
N THR A 232 10.36 -9.52 -0.96
CA THR A 232 9.93 -8.12 -0.96
C THR A 232 8.42 -8.09 -1.13
N LEU A 233 7.71 -7.50 -0.16
CA LEU A 233 6.25 -7.37 -0.25
C LEU A 233 5.88 -6.32 -1.30
N THR A 234 5.06 -6.73 -2.27
CA THR A 234 4.52 -5.85 -3.32
C THR A 234 3.04 -5.54 -3.13
N GLY A 235 2.33 -6.37 -2.36
CA GLY A 235 0.87 -6.37 -2.34
C GLY A 235 0.25 -6.85 -3.66
N PRO A 236 -1.07 -6.71 -3.82
CA PRO A 236 -1.78 -7.12 -5.03
C PRO A 236 -1.46 -6.18 -6.20
N THR A 237 -1.87 -6.56 -7.41
CA THR A 237 -1.86 -5.62 -8.53
C THR A 237 -2.90 -4.51 -8.28
N ALA A 238 -2.51 -3.25 -8.46
CA ALA A 238 -3.42 -2.11 -8.27
C ALA A 238 -4.60 -2.15 -9.27
N PRO A 239 -5.83 -1.78 -8.87
CA PRO A 239 -6.94 -1.66 -9.80
C PRO A 239 -6.67 -0.58 -10.85
N SER A 240 -7.02 -0.86 -12.10
CA SER A 240 -7.08 0.17 -13.15
C SER A 240 -8.31 1.04 -12.91
N LEU A 241 -8.09 2.33 -12.63
CA LEU A 241 -9.17 3.30 -12.42
C LEU A 241 -9.71 3.91 -13.72
N GLY A 242 -9.05 3.70 -14.86
CA GLY A 242 -9.43 4.34 -16.12
C GLY A 242 -9.60 5.87 -15.97
N THR A 243 -10.69 6.41 -16.50
CA THR A 243 -11.08 7.82 -16.35
C THR A 243 -11.52 8.20 -14.94
N ALA A 244 -11.90 7.24 -14.08
CA ALA A 244 -12.17 7.54 -12.67
C ALA A 244 -10.92 8.03 -11.92
N ALA A 245 -9.72 7.80 -12.46
CA ALA A 245 -8.49 8.41 -11.95
C ALA A 245 -8.47 9.95 -12.07
N CYS A 246 -9.28 10.55 -12.94
CA CYS A 246 -9.38 11.99 -13.12
C CYS A 246 -10.18 12.69 -12.03
N TYR A 247 -11.05 11.94 -11.35
CA TYR A 247 -11.96 12.46 -10.35
C TYR A 247 -11.36 12.40 -8.96
N ALA A 248 -11.54 13.48 -8.20
CA ALA A 248 -11.30 13.49 -6.76
C ALA A 248 -12.54 13.05 -5.99
N ILE A 249 -13.72 13.46 -6.46
CA ILE A 249 -15.01 13.17 -5.83
C ILE A 249 -16.02 12.79 -6.91
N PHE A 250 -16.56 11.58 -6.84
CA PHE A 250 -17.47 11.10 -7.87
C PHE A 250 -18.51 10.12 -7.34
N SER A 251 -19.76 10.28 -7.77
CA SER A 251 -20.83 9.31 -7.58
C SER A 251 -21.37 8.82 -8.91
N THR A 252 -21.42 7.49 -9.10
CA THR A 252 -22.13 6.90 -10.23
C THR A 252 -23.64 7.12 -10.11
N ASP A 253 -24.20 6.96 -8.91
CA ASP A 253 -25.64 7.07 -8.65
C ASP A 253 -25.91 7.74 -7.29
N GLY A 254 -26.17 9.05 -7.32
CA GLY A 254 -26.35 9.88 -6.13
C GLY A 254 -25.83 11.30 -6.30
N SER A 255 -26.39 12.24 -5.52
CA SER A 255 -25.94 13.63 -5.54
C SER A 255 -24.54 13.80 -4.93
N VAL A 256 -23.79 14.78 -5.41
CA VAL A 256 -22.53 15.22 -4.80
C VAL A 256 -22.70 16.65 -4.32
N SER A 257 -22.71 16.89 -3.02
CA SER A 257 -22.98 18.21 -2.43
C SER A 257 -21.88 18.65 -1.48
N ASN A 258 -21.51 19.93 -1.58
CA ASN A 258 -20.55 20.56 -0.69
C ASN A 258 -21.17 21.68 0.13
N THR A 259 -20.75 21.80 1.38
CA THR A 259 -20.97 22.98 2.23
C THR A 259 -19.63 23.52 2.75
N GLY A 260 -19.56 24.83 3.02
CA GLY A 260 -18.31 25.46 3.44
C GLY A 260 -17.24 25.55 2.34
N ILE A 261 -16.04 25.98 2.72
CA ILE A 261 -14.92 26.23 1.80
C ILE A 261 -14.13 24.94 1.60
N THR A 262 -14.24 24.35 0.41
CA THR A 262 -13.56 23.11 0.04
C THR A 262 -12.57 23.36 -1.10
N THR A 263 -11.38 22.77 -1.02
CA THR A 263 -10.35 22.80 -2.07
C THR A 263 -10.14 21.40 -2.65
N ILE A 264 -10.07 21.31 -3.97
CA ILE A 264 -9.99 20.03 -4.68
C ILE A 264 -8.94 20.08 -5.79
N THR A 265 -8.16 19.02 -5.93
CA THR A 265 -7.36 18.72 -7.12
C THR A 265 -7.90 17.45 -7.76
N GLY A 266 -8.48 17.57 -8.96
CA GLY A 266 -9.22 16.54 -9.68
C GLY A 266 -10.67 16.96 -9.97
N ASP A 267 -11.33 16.22 -10.85
CA ASP A 267 -12.71 16.48 -11.27
C ASP A 267 -13.71 16.12 -10.16
N VAL A 268 -14.89 16.76 -10.21
CA VAL A 268 -16.01 16.54 -9.30
C VAL A 268 -17.27 16.31 -10.10
N GLY A 269 -18.01 15.22 -9.85
CA GLY A 269 -19.21 14.95 -10.65
C GLY A 269 -20.14 13.87 -10.10
N SER A 270 -21.32 13.79 -10.72
CA SER A 270 -22.28 12.71 -10.54
C SER A 270 -22.84 12.28 -11.89
N ASN A 271 -22.96 10.97 -12.12
CA ASN A 271 -23.55 10.44 -13.36
C ASN A 271 -25.09 10.23 -13.27
N ASN A 272 -25.64 10.12 -12.06
CA ASN A 272 -27.09 10.12 -11.82
C ASN A 272 -27.41 10.97 -10.59
N GLY A 273 -27.31 12.29 -10.77
CA GLY A 273 -27.41 13.28 -9.71
C GLY A 273 -26.89 14.63 -10.18
N SER A 274 -26.40 15.46 -9.26
CA SER A 274 -25.80 16.75 -9.58
C SER A 274 -24.65 17.06 -8.63
N ALA A 275 -23.62 17.75 -9.11
CA ALA A 275 -22.54 18.30 -8.29
C ALA A 275 -22.86 19.75 -7.91
N THR A 276 -23.02 20.04 -6.62
CA THR A 276 -23.47 21.36 -6.12
C THR A 276 -22.65 21.85 -4.94
N GLY A 277 -22.58 23.17 -4.75
CA GLY A 277 -21.91 23.80 -3.60
C GLY A 277 -20.38 23.92 -3.71
N PHE A 278 -19.79 23.52 -4.83
CA PHE A 278 -18.34 23.68 -5.10
C PHE A 278 -18.06 25.04 -5.75
N ASN A 279 -16.99 25.72 -5.31
CA ASN A 279 -16.51 26.94 -5.92
C ASN A 279 -15.47 26.60 -7.01
N PRO A 280 -15.72 26.95 -8.30
CA PRO A 280 -14.78 26.64 -9.38
C PRO A 280 -13.37 27.18 -9.17
N LEU A 281 -13.19 28.29 -8.44
CA LEU A 281 -11.87 28.87 -8.15
C LEU A 281 -11.04 28.03 -7.17
N LEU A 282 -11.66 27.09 -6.47
CA LEU A 282 -11.02 26.20 -5.50
C LEU A 282 -10.95 24.74 -5.99
N VAL A 283 -11.35 24.49 -7.23
CA VAL A 283 -11.24 23.17 -7.88
C VAL A 283 -10.21 23.27 -9.01
N THR A 284 -9.08 22.61 -8.83
CA THR A 284 -8.08 22.37 -9.89
C THR A 284 -8.51 21.13 -10.65
N GLY A 285 -9.46 21.31 -11.57
CA GLY A 285 -10.16 20.27 -12.33
C GLY A 285 -11.50 20.82 -12.86
N ASN A 286 -12.34 19.96 -13.40
CA ASN A 286 -13.69 20.31 -13.84
C ASN A 286 -14.74 19.96 -12.78
N ILE A 287 -15.75 20.83 -12.66
CA ILE A 287 -16.99 20.50 -11.96
C ILE A 287 -18.01 20.10 -13.03
N HIS A 288 -18.58 18.91 -12.90
CA HIS A 288 -19.63 18.36 -13.75
C HIS A 288 -20.99 18.54 -13.02
N PRO A 289 -21.65 19.71 -13.15
CA PRO A 289 -22.85 20.04 -12.37
C PRO A 289 -24.06 19.17 -12.73
N ILE A 290 -24.08 18.64 -13.96
CA ILE A 290 -25.06 17.69 -14.47
C ILE A 290 -24.31 16.53 -15.14
N PRO A 291 -24.94 15.34 -15.27
CA PRO A 291 -24.33 14.22 -15.97
C PRO A 291 -23.98 14.57 -17.42
N ASP A 292 -22.79 14.14 -17.84
CA ASP A 292 -22.25 14.27 -19.19
C ASP A 292 -21.42 13.03 -19.60
N GLY A 293 -20.81 13.09 -20.78
CA GLY A 293 -19.99 11.98 -21.30
C GLY A 293 -18.77 11.62 -20.44
N SER A 294 -18.18 12.58 -19.72
CA SER A 294 -17.08 12.32 -18.78
C SER A 294 -17.59 11.53 -17.59
N THR A 295 -18.71 11.96 -16.99
CA THR A 295 -19.30 11.26 -15.84
C THR A 295 -19.79 9.86 -16.19
N ALA A 296 -20.28 9.65 -17.42
CA ALA A 296 -20.72 8.34 -17.89
C ALA A 296 -19.55 7.36 -18.04
N GLN A 297 -18.43 7.80 -18.62
CA GLN A 297 -17.24 6.95 -18.75
C GLN A 297 -16.60 6.69 -17.38
N CYS A 298 -16.57 7.70 -16.50
CA CYS A 298 -16.09 7.55 -15.12
C CYS A 298 -16.89 6.48 -14.36
N ALA A 299 -18.23 6.50 -14.47
CA ALA A 299 -19.09 5.49 -13.88
C ALA A 299 -18.79 4.06 -14.38
N ALA A 300 -18.58 3.91 -15.69
CA ALA A 300 -18.23 2.62 -16.29
C ALA A 300 -16.86 2.10 -15.81
N ASP A 301 -15.84 2.96 -15.80
CA ASP A 301 -14.49 2.59 -15.36
C ASP A 301 -14.44 2.31 -13.85
N LEU A 302 -15.19 3.07 -13.04
CA LEU A 302 -15.31 2.83 -11.61
C LEU A 302 -15.94 1.47 -11.32
N LEU A 303 -16.95 1.05 -12.10
CA LEU A 303 -17.56 -0.26 -11.94
C LEU A 303 -16.55 -1.39 -12.25
N VAL A 304 -15.71 -1.23 -13.26
CA VAL A 304 -14.61 -2.17 -13.57
C VAL A 304 -13.62 -2.25 -12.41
N ALA A 305 -13.18 -1.10 -11.88
CA ALA A 305 -12.28 -1.05 -10.74
C ALA A 305 -12.89 -1.71 -9.50
N TYR A 306 -14.16 -1.42 -9.19
CA TYR A 306 -14.90 -2.04 -8.09
C TYR A 306 -14.96 -3.57 -8.25
N ASN A 307 -15.39 -4.07 -9.42
CA ASN A 307 -15.52 -5.50 -9.68
C ASN A 307 -14.17 -6.23 -9.52
N TYR A 308 -13.08 -5.62 -9.98
CA TYR A 308 -11.73 -6.17 -9.79
C TYR A 308 -11.38 -6.26 -8.30
N VAL A 309 -11.53 -5.17 -7.54
CA VAL A 309 -11.18 -5.16 -6.11
C VAL A 309 -12.10 -6.09 -5.31
N ASN A 310 -13.37 -6.25 -5.70
CA ASN A 310 -14.34 -7.10 -5.01
C ASN A 310 -13.99 -8.60 -5.07
N VAL A 311 -13.29 -9.05 -6.11
CA VAL A 311 -12.90 -10.46 -6.28
C VAL A 311 -11.43 -10.73 -5.94
N LEU A 312 -10.67 -9.70 -5.51
CA LEU A 312 -9.30 -9.90 -5.06
C LEU A 312 -9.29 -10.82 -3.83
N PRO A 313 -8.51 -11.92 -3.84
CA PRO A 313 -8.31 -12.71 -2.64
C PRO A 313 -7.59 -11.87 -1.58
N TYR A 314 -8.00 -12.02 -0.33
CA TYR A 314 -7.31 -11.39 0.79
C TYR A 314 -6.16 -12.28 1.28
N ASP A 315 -5.10 -11.63 1.74
CA ASP A 315 -3.94 -12.29 2.35
C ASP A 315 -4.13 -12.38 3.87
N ILE A 316 -4.66 -11.31 4.48
CA ILE A 316 -4.76 -11.15 5.95
C ILE A 316 -6.17 -10.67 6.32
N GLU A 317 -6.80 -11.33 7.29
CA GLU A 317 -8.04 -10.86 7.90
C GLU A 317 -7.76 -10.12 9.21
N LEU A 318 -8.31 -8.91 9.35
CA LEU A 318 -8.21 -8.10 10.55
C LEU A 318 -9.46 -8.34 11.42
N MET A 319 -9.32 -9.26 12.37
CA MET A 319 -10.44 -9.82 13.17
C MET A 319 -11.04 -8.85 14.21
N PHE A 320 -10.47 -7.65 14.40
CA PHE A 320 -10.98 -6.62 15.32
C PHE A 320 -11.30 -5.31 14.58
N PRO A 321 -12.39 -5.27 13.80
CA PRO A 321 -12.80 -4.14 12.95
C PRO A 321 -12.88 -2.77 13.67
N VAL A 322 -13.31 -2.78 14.94
CA VAL A 322 -13.47 -1.57 15.77
C VAL A 322 -12.14 -1.01 16.27
N LEU A 323 -11.05 -1.76 16.11
CA LEU A 323 -9.69 -1.38 16.48
C LEU A 323 -8.84 -1.04 15.25
N LEU A 324 -9.46 -0.70 14.12
CA LEU A 324 -8.74 -0.14 12.97
C LEU A 324 -8.07 1.17 13.40
N GLY A 325 -6.76 1.30 13.18
CA GLY A 325 -5.95 2.37 13.77
C GLY A 325 -5.31 1.92 15.08
N ASN A 326 -5.34 2.72 16.16
CA ASN A 326 -4.64 2.43 17.43
C ASN A 326 -3.14 2.07 17.24
N SER A 327 -2.46 2.81 16.38
CA SER A 327 -1.06 2.56 15.97
C SER A 327 -0.82 1.23 15.25
N LEU A 328 -1.87 0.59 14.70
CA LEU A 328 -1.75 -0.58 13.83
C LEU A 328 -0.83 -0.28 12.65
N VAL A 329 0.11 -1.18 12.38
CA VAL A 329 1.01 -1.10 11.23
C VAL A 329 0.65 -2.21 10.24
N LEU A 330 0.29 -1.83 9.02
CA LEU A 330 0.04 -2.75 7.92
C LEU A 330 1.19 -2.71 6.90
N THR A 331 1.44 -3.85 6.28
CA THR A 331 2.41 -4.04 5.18
C THR A 331 1.68 -4.31 3.84
N PRO A 332 2.36 -4.35 2.69
CA PRO A 332 1.71 -4.49 1.39
C PRO A 332 1.01 -5.83 1.20
N HIS A 333 -0.32 -5.84 1.34
CA HIS A 333 -1.21 -7.01 1.22
C HIS A 333 -2.63 -6.56 0.81
N THR A 334 -3.47 -7.53 0.47
CA THR A 334 -4.93 -7.38 0.52
C THR A 334 -5.43 -7.76 1.92
N TYR A 335 -6.11 -6.83 2.60
CA TYR A 335 -6.71 -7.03 3.92
C TYR A 335 -8.21 -7.18 3.81
N LEU A 336 -8.78 -8.07 4.61
CA LEU A 336 -10.22 -8.20 4.83
C LEU A 336 -10.59 -7.71 6.24
N ILE A 337 -11.65 -6.91 6.33
CA ILE A 337 -12.37 -6.59 7.57
C ILE A 337 -13.83 -7.00 7.31
N ASP A 338 -14.24 -8.16 7.83
CA ASP A 338 -15.57 -8.73 7.54
C ASP A 338 -16.69 -8.16 8.44
N ALA A 339 -16.65 -6.86 8.71
CA ALA A 339 -17.70 -6.15 9.45
C ALA A 339 -17.58 -4.63 9.24
N ALA A 340 -18.44 -3.87 9.93
CA ALA A 340 -18.26 -2.42 10.05
C ALA A 340 -16.96 -2.08 10.80
N ALA A 341 -16.18 -1.18 10.23
CA ALA A 341 -14.89 -0.74 10.75
C ALA A 341 -14.98 0.65 11.38
N HIS A 342 -14.16 0.88 12.40
CA HIS A 342 -13.99 2.19 13.01
C HIS A 342 -12.51 2.56 13.07
N LEU A 343 -12.10 3.55 12.27
CA LEU A 343 -10.74 4.09 12.28
C LEU A 343 -10.57 5.08 13.44
N THR A 344 -9.77 4.73 14.44
CA THR A 344 -9.46 5.59 15.58
C THR A 344 -7.95 5.84 15.70
N ASP A 345 -7.57 7.02 16.18
CA ASP A 345 -6.16 7.43 16.30
C ASP A 345 -5.41 7.28 14.97
N THR A 346 -4.39 6.42 14.88
CA THR A 346 -3.48 6.37 13.73
C THR A 346 -3.36 4.96 13.16
N LEU A 347 -3.48 4.85 11.83
CA LEU A 347 -3.13 3.65 11.06
C LEU A 347 -1.86 3.92 10.25
N PHE A 348 -0.87 3.03 10.34
CA PHE A 348 0.37 3.13 9.58
C PHE A 348 0.36 2.16 8.41
N LEU A 349 0.68 2.66 7.21
CA LEU A 349 0.93 1.83 6.03
C LEU A 349 2.42 1.89 5.73
N ASN A 350 3.11 0.77 5.91
CA ASN A 350 4.55 0.65 5.81
C ASN A 350 4.92 -0.15 4.56
N ALA A 351 5.45 0.51 3.54
CA ALA A 351 5.82 -0.16 2.29
C ALA A 351 7.19 -0.86 2.33
N GLN A 352 7.84 -0.91 3.50
CA GLN A 352 9.12 -1.60 3.74
C GLN A 352 10.21 -1.23 2.72
N GLY A 353 10.21 0.03 2.25
CA GLY A 353 11.14 0.56 1.28
C GLY A 353 10.70 0.40 -0.19
N ASN A 354 9.66 -0.38 -0.47
CA ASN A 354 9.14 -0.58 -1.83
C ASN A 354 8.15 0.52 -2.21
N ALA A 355 8.61 1.51 -2.97
CA ALA A 355 7.79 2.64 -3.43
C ALA A 355 6.57 2.24 -4.28
N ASN A 356 6.59 1.06 -4.91
CA ASN A 356 5.52 0.56 -5.77
C ASN A 356 4.55 -0.36 -5.03
N ALA A 357 4.74 -0.56 -3.72
CA ALA A 357 3.92 -1.48 -2.97
C ALA A 357 2.47 -1.00 -2.87
N VAL A 358 1.54 -1.96 -2.98
CA VAL A 358 0.10 -1.74 -3.04
C VAL A 358 -0.55 -2.24 -1.76
N PHE A 359 -1.54 -1.49 -1.28
CA PHE A 359 -2.38 -1.85 -0.14
C PHE A 359 -3.83 -1.86 -0.63
N VAL A 360 -4.53 -2.97 -0.42
CA VAL A 360 -5.98 -3.06 -0.65
C VAL A 360 -6.62 -3.41 0.67
N ILE A 361 -7.56 -2.59 1.15
CA ILE A 361 -8.33 -2.86 2.37
C ILE A 361 -9.78 -3.02 1.97
N GLN A 362 -10.30 -4.25 2.09
CA GLN A 362 -11.69 -4.61 1.84
C GLN A 362 -12.46 -4.59 3.17
N ILE A 363 -13.54 -3.82 3.23
CA ILE A 363 -14.40 -3.70 4.40
C ILE A 363 -15.81 -4.13 4.00
N ASN A 364 -16.29 -5.24 4.55
CA ASN A 364 -17.65 -5.72 4.34
C ASN A 364 -18.60 -5.11 5.38
N GLY A 365 -18.69 -3.79 5.36
CA GLY A 365 -19.52 -3.00 6.26
C GLY A 365 -19.24 -1.51 6.15
N ALA A 366 -19.89 -0.71 7.01
CA ALA A 366 -19.66 0.73 7.05
C ALA A 366 -18.25 1.07 7.58
N LEU A 367 -17.65 2.15 7.08
CA LEU A 367 -16.43 2.73 7.63
C LEU A 367 -16.75 4.05 8.31
N THR A 368 -16.39 4.15 9.59
CA THR A 368 -16.45 5.41 10.34
C THR A 368 -15.09 5.76 10.90
N SER A 369 -14.86 7.03 11.27
CA SER A 369 -13.63 7.42 11.96
C SER A 369 -13.87 8.30 13.20
N SER A 370 -12.89 8.33 14.10
CA SER A 370 -12.82 9.34 15.17
C SER A 370 -12.42 10.70 14.60
N THR A 371 -12.71 11.79 15.31
CA THR A 371 -12.09 13.08 15.01
C THR A 371 -10.57 12.96 15.08
N TYR A 372 -9.86 13.69 14.21
CA TYR A 372 -8.40 13.69 14.13
C TYR A 372 -7.75 12.34 13.80
N SER A 373 -8.52 11.36 13.30
CA SER A 373 -7.95 10.08 12.86
C SER A 373 -6.95 10.27 11.71
N GLN A 374 -5.92 9.44 11.63
CA GLN A 374 -4.84 9.61 10.64
C GLN A 374 -4.45 8.29 9.98
N ILE A 375 -4.16 8.37 8.68
CA ILE A 375 -3.43 7.32 7.95
C ILE A 375 -2.05 7.87 7.61
N VAL A 376 -1.02 7.26 8.18
CA VAL A 376 0.38 7.67 8.02
C VAL A 376 1.09 6.70 7.08
N LEU A 377 1.66 7.23 6.01
CA LEU A 377 2.45 6.47 5.04
C LEU A 377 3.92 6.49 5.46
N THR A 378 4.54 5.33 5.59
CA THR A 378 5.95 5.18 6.00
C THR A 378 6.76 4.35 5.02
N ASN A 379 8.08 4.53 5.04
CA ASN A 379 9.05 3.74 4.27
C ASN A 379 8.67 3.59 2.78
N ASN A 380 8.47 4.73 2.12
CA ASN A 380 8.10 4.86 0.70
C ASN A 380 6.66 4.47 0.33
N ALA A 381 5.77 4.23 1.29
CA ALA A 381 4.34 4.08 0.98
C ALA A 381 3.78 5.35 0.31
N GLN A 382 2.93 5.17 -0.69
CA GLN A 382 2.37 6.26 -1.49
C GLN A 382 0.85 6.13 -1.57
N ALA A 383 0.13 7.23 -1.36
CA ALA A 383 -1.34 7.24 -1.32
C ALA A 383 -1.97 6.71 -2.62
N LYS A 384 -1.34 6.96 -3.79
CA LYS A 384 -1.81 6.44 -5.09
C LYS A 384 -1.83 4.91 -5.19
N ASN A 385 -1.16 4.20 -4.27
CA ASN A 385 -1.12 2.74 -4.23
C ASN A 385 -1.98 2.17 -3.08
N VAL A 386 -2.81 2.99 -2.43
CA VAL A 386 -3.69 2.58 -1.33
C VAL A 386 -5.14 2.61 -1.81
N TYR A 387 -5.85 1.50 -1.66
CA TYR A 387 -7.22 1.32 -2.13
C TYR A 387 -8.10 0.79 -1.00
N TRP A 388 -9.28 1.39 -0.85
CA TRP A 388 -10.28 1.02 0.14
C TRP A 388 -11.54 0.59 -0.59
N LYS A 389 -11.93 -0.68 -0.48
CA LYS A 389 -13.22 -1.16 -0.96
C LYS A 389 -14.16 -1.30 0.21
N ILE A 390 -15.31 -0.65 0.15
CA ILE A 390 -16.23 -0.54 1.29
C ILE A 390 -17.63 -0.92 0.84
N GLU A 391 -18.22 -1.92 1.49
CA GLU A 391 -19.61 -2.35 1.29
C GLU A 391 -20.51 -1.74 2.37
N GLY A 392 -20.81 -0.46 2.24
CA GLY A 392 -21.63 0.26 3.21
C GLY A 392 -21.30 1.74 3.28
N ALA A 393 -21.94 2.44 4.22
CA ALA A 393 -21.76 3.88 4.36
C ALA A 393 -20.36 4.25 4.84
N VAL A 394 -19.87 5.41 4.40
CA VAL A 394 -18.56 5.95 4.80
C VAL A 394 -18.74 7.32 5.44
N SER A 395 -18.18 7.50 6.63
CA SER A 395 -18.18 8.79 7.35
C SER A 395 -16.80 9.05 7.96
N ILE A 396 -16.08 10.02 7.40
CA ILE A 396 -14.76 10.44 7.89
C ILE A 396 -14.94 11.72 8.71
N ASN A 397 -14.56 11.66 9.98
CA ASN A 397 -14.88 12.68 10.98
C ASN A 397 -13.88 13.84 10.97
N ASN A 398 -14.23 14.93 11.65
CA ASN A 398 -13.56 16.23 11.57
C ASN A 398 -12.03 16.12 11.70
N TYR A 399 -11.33 16.89 10.87
CA TYR A 399 -9.87 17.06 10.91
C TYR A 399 -9.05 15.78 10.71
N SER A 400 -9.65 14.72 10.15
CA SER A 400 -8.93 13.48 9.86
C SER A 400 -8.04 13.62 8.63
N LEU A 401 -6.90 12.93 8.64
CA LEU A 401 -6.00 12.78 7.50
C LEU A 401 -6.21 11.39 6.88
N PHE A 402 -6.86 11.33 5.73
CA PHE A 402 -7.16 10.06 5.05
C PHE A 402 -6.30 9.92 3.79
N CYS A 403 -5.74 8.72 3.56
CA CYS A 403 -4.90 8.43 2.40
C CYS A 403 -5.47 7.28 1.58
N GLY A 404 -5.49 7.43 0.25
CA GLY A 404 -5.89 6.40 -0.69
C GLY A 404 -7.17 6.67 -1.48
N THR A 405 -7.46 5.78 -2.41
CA THR A 405 -8.68 5.81 -3.23
C THR A 405 -9.76 4.99 -2.54
N ILE A 406 -10.84 5.66 -2.13
CA ILE A 406 -12.05 5.04 -1.59
C ILE A 406 -12.95 4.65 -2.77
N ILE A 407 -13.32 3.37 -2.82
CA ILE A 407 -14.29 2.77 -3.73
C ILE A 407 -15.43 2.21 -2.87
N CYS A 408 -16.45 3.03 -2.69
CA CYS A 408 -17.64 2.71 -1.91
C CYS A 408 -18.70 2.03 -2.80
N ASN A 409 -19.38 1.02 -2.27
CA ASN A 409 -20.54 0.38 -2.88
C ASN A 409 -21.66 0.23 -1.86
N ASN A 410 -22.91 0.25 -2.36
CA ASN A 410 -24.11 -0.01 -1.57
C ASN A 410 -24.23 0.87 -0.31
N GLY A 411 -23.81 2.14 -0.40
CA GLY A 411 -23.78 3.03 0.75
C GLY A 411 -23.44 4.46 0.38
N ALA A 412 -24.08 5.41 1.07
CA ALA A 412 -23.71 6.81 0.95
C ALA A 412 -22.29 7.03 1.52
N LEU A 413 -21.48 7.81 0.80
CA LEU A 413 -20.29 8.44 1.37
C LEU A 413 -20.77 9.71 2.09
N GLY A 414 -21.55 9.46 3.15
CA GLY A 414 -22.53 10.39 3.69
C GLY A 414 -21.92 11.63 4.34
N ALA A 415 -20.65 11.58 4.75
CA ALA A 415 -19.95 12.76 5.26
C ALA A 415 -18.42 12.63 5.18
N LEU A 416 -17.79 13.50 4.38
CA LEU A 416 -16.41 13.94 4.62
C LEU A 416 -16.50 15.26 5.38
N ASN A 417 -16.31 15.19 6.70
CA ASN A 417 -16.63 16.32 7.59
C ASN A 417 -15.55 17.41 7.61
N THR A 418 -15.83 18.49 8.35
CA THR A 418 -15.01 19.70 8.45
C THR A 418 -13.52 19.42 8.65
N GLY A 419 -12.69 19.99 7.79
CA GLY A 419 -11.24 19.97 7.92
C GLY A 419 -10.59 18.62 7.56
N VAL A 420 -11.34 17.65 7.04
CA VAL A 420 -10.76 16.42 6.50
C VAL A 420 -9.79 16.77 5.37
N THR A 421 -8.60 16.17 5.42
CA THR A 421 -7.64 16.16 4.32
C THR A 421 -7.61 14.77 3.70
N LEU A 422 -8.08 14.64 2.46
CA LEU A 422 -8.06 13.40 1.69
C LEU A 422 -6.92 13.47 0.67
N ASN A 423 -5.82 12.75 0.92
CA ASN A 423 -4.79 12.49 -0.07
C ASN A 423 -5.17 11.25 -0.88
N GLY A 424 -6.00 11.45 -1.91
CA GLY A 424 -6.58 10.37 -2.69
C GLY A 424 -7.93 10.76 -3.28
N ARG A 425 -8.85 9.79 -3.36
CA ARG A 425 -10.12 9.93 -4.09
C ARG A 425 -11.28 9.38 -3.27
N SER A 426 -12.46 9.94 -3.50
CA SER A 426 -13.72 9.56 -2.87
C SER A 426 -14.71 9.18 -3.98
N LEU A 427 -14.79 7.89 -4.29
CA LEU A 427 -15.59 7.34 -5.40
C LEU A 427 -16.67 6.42 -4.83
N THR A 428 -17.91 6.56 -5.31
CA THR A 428 -18.99 5.63 -4.97
C THR A 428 -19.74 5.14 -6.20
N THR A 429 -20.01 3.84 -6.24
CA THR A 429 -20.82 3.20 -7.28
C THR A 429 -22.33 3.40 -7.05
N THR A 430 -22.75 3.61 -5.81
CA THR A 430 -24.14 3.93 -5.44
C THR A 430 -24.14 4.63 -4.10
N GLY A 431 -24.74 5.82 -4.04
CA GLY A 431 -24.87 6.63 -2.83
C GLY A 431 -24.52 8.09 -3.08
N ALA A 432 -25.14 8.98 -2.28
CA ALA A 432 -24.78 10.38 -2.27
C ALA A 432 -23.38 10.59 -1.62
N ILE A 433 -22.70 11.65 -2.03
CA ILE A 433 -21.49 12.17 -1.37
C ILE A 433 -21.79 13.53 -0.78
N THR A 434 -21.51 13.72 0.50
CA THR A 434 -21.58 15.04 1.16
C THR A 434 -20.23 15.43 1.72
N THR A 435 -19.78 16.64 1.41
CA THR A 435 -18.53 17.22 1.94
C THR A 435 -18.78 18.51 2.68
N THR A 436 -18.00 18.76 3.73
CA THR A 436 -18.05 20.01 4.49
C THR A 436 -16.64 20.52 4.72
N ALA A 437 -16.28 21.64 4.08
CA ALA A 437 -14.99 22.33 4.26
C ALA A 437 -13.75 21.41 4.29
N ILE A 438 -13.55 20.62 3.23
CA ILE A 438 -12.46 19.63 3.13
C ILE A 438 -11.34 20.09 2.20
N THR A 439 -10.22 19.38 2.23
CA THR A 439 -9.19 19.41 1.17
C THR A 439 -9.06 18.02 0.56
N ALA A 440 -9.26 17.87 -0.75
CA ALA A 440 -9.08 16.60 -1.46
C ALA A 440 -8.04 16.71 -2.57
N ILE A 441 -7.05 15.83 -2.59
CA ILE A 441 -5.92 15.86 -3.54
C ILE A 441 -5.81 14.51 -4.23
N ALA A 442 -6.36 14.38 -5.43
CA ALA A 442 -6.32 13.13 -6.21
C ALA A 442 -5.03 12.98 -7.02
N SER A 443 -3.87 13.02 -6.37
CA SER A 443 -2.58 12.91 -7.04
C SER A 443 -2.13 11.45 -7.25
N PRO A 444 -1.56 11.09 -8.41
CA PRO A 444 -1.43 11.91 -9.62
C PRO A 444 -2.75 11.97 -10.39
N ILE A 445 -3.03 13.13 -11.00
CA ILE A 445 -4.07 13.27 -12.04
C ILE A 445 -3.44 12.87 -13.38
N PRO A 446 -3.98 11.87 -14.10
CA PRO A 446 -3.48 11.52 -15.42
C PRO A 446 -3.51 12.70 -16.41
N GLY A 447 -2.48 12.85 -17.25
CA GLY A 447 -2.40 13.94 -18.24
C GLY A 447 -3.47 13.87 -19.34
N ASN A 448 -4.15 12.73 -19.48
CA ASN A 448 -5.25 12.50 -20.43
C ASN A 448 -6.64 12.75 -19.82
N CYS A 449 -6.73 13.44 -18.69
CA CYS A 449 -8.01 13.84 -18.08
C CYS A 449 -8.75 14.96 -18.83
N GLY A 450 -8.26 15.34 -20.02
CA GLY A 450 -9.03 16.17 -20.94
C GLY A 450 -10.27 15.43 -21.42
N THR A 451 -11.39 16.15 -21.46
CA THR A 451 -12.68 15.69 -22.00
C THR A 451 -12.48 14.92 -23.29
N VAL A 452 -13.23 13.83 -23.47
CA VAL A 452 -13.45 13.16 -24.77
C VAL A 452 -14.32 14.04 -25.71
N GLY A 453 -14.20 15.37 -25.58
CA GLY A 453 -14.69 16.37 -26.51
C GLY A 453 -13.61 16.61 -27.55
N ILE A 454 -14.03 16.89 -28.77
CA ILE A 454 -13.12 17.27 -29.86
C ILE A 454 -12.33 18.49 -29.37
N SER A 455 -11.02 18.34 -29.21
CA SER A 455 -10.14 19.49 -28.99
C SER A 455 -10.39 20.50 -30.12
N SER A 456 -10.69 21.76 -29.79
CA SER A 456 -10.37 22.82 -30.75
C SER A 456 -8.86 22.71 -30.96
N LEU A 457 -8.44 22.50 -32.20
CA LEU A 457 -7.06 22.70 -32.59
C LEU A 457 -6.81 24.21 -32.55
N ASP A 458 -6.70 24.76 -31.35
CA ASP A 458 -6.16 26.11 -31.14
C ASP A 458 -4.63 25.98 -31.14
N ASP A 459 -4.07 25.62 -32.30
CA ASP A 459 -2.66 25.82 -32.63
C ASP A 459 -2.59 26.85 -33.77
N GLU A 460 -1.54 27.67 -33.77
CA GLU A 460 -1.35 28.99 -34.42
C GLU A 460 -1.54 29.13 -35.96
N ASN A 461 -2.30 28.26 -36.62
CA ASN A 461 -2.77 28.47 -38.00
C ASN A 461 -4.23 27.98 -38.13
N GLU A 462 -5.20 28.84 -37.81
CA GLU A 462 -6.60 28.59 -38.18
C GLU A 462 -6.66 28.32 -39.69
N ALA A 463 -7.14 27.14 -40.10
CA ALA A 463 -7.33 26.84 -41.51
C ALA A 463 -8.50 27.67 -42.07
N ILE A 464 -9.45 28.05 -41.20
CA ILE A 464 -10.67 28.77 -41.55
C ILE A 464 -11.08 29.83 -40.54
N THR A 465 -11.85 30.81 -41.02
CA THR A 465 -12.68 31.70 -40.21
C THR A 465 -14.15 31.56 -40.60
N ILE A 466 -15.06 31.54 -39.63
CA ILE A 466 -16.51 31.52 -39.88
C ILE A 466 -17.16 32.73 -39.23
N TYR A 467 -17.87 33.54 -40.02
CA TYR A 467 -18.54 34.75 -39.54
C TYR A 467 -19.88 35.02 -40.26
N PRO A 468 -20.82 35.73 -39.62
CA PRO A 468 -20.79 36.15 -38.22
C PRO A 468 -20.93 34.94 -37.28
N ASN A 469 -20.31 35.01 -36.11
CA ASN A 469 -20.54 34.08 -35.01
C ASN A 469 -20.74 34.93 -33.74
N PRO A 470 -21.96 35.04 -33.18
CA PRO A 470 -23.17 34.29 -33.53
C PRO A 470 -23.76 34.60 -34.92
N PHE A 471 -24.33 33.60 -35.60
CA PHE A 471 -25.05 33.75 -36.87
C PHE A 471 -26.58 33.70 -36.69
N SER A 472 -27.34 34.24 -37.65
CA SER A 472 -28.81 34.17 -37.67
C SER A 472 -29.32 33.36 -38.87
N THR A 473 -29.32 33.94 -40.07
CA THR A 473 -29.87 33.33 -41.29
C THR A 473 -28.82 32.87 -42.28
N THR A 474 -27.59 33.38 -42.18
CA THR A 474 -26.47 32.95 -43.01
C THR A 474 -25.17 32.99 -42.21
N ALA A 475 -24.21 32.14 -42.58
CA ALA A 475 -22.82 32.25 -42.17
C ALA A 475 -21.88 32.10 -43.37
N THR A 476 -20.71 32.72 -43.28
CA THR A 476 -19.67 32.67 -44.30
C THR A 476 -18.44 32.02 -43.72
N ILE A 477 -17.94 30.99 -44.41
CA ILE A 477 -16.65 30.36 -44.14
C ILE A 477 -15.62 30.91 -45.12
N VAL A 478 -14.45 31.29 -44.60
CA VAL A 478 -13.28 31.71 -45.37
C VAL A 478 -12.13 30.76 -45.06
N LEU A 479 -11.53 30.18 -46.11
CA LEU A 479 -10.35 29.32 -46.04
C LEU A 479 -9.09 30.19 -46.16
N ASN A 480 -8.14 30.03 -45.24
CA ASN A 480 -6.91 30.83 -45.20
C ASN A 480 -5.86 30.39 -46.26
N ASP A 481 -5.87 29.13 -46.70
CA ASP A 481 -5.05 28.62 -47.82
C ASP A 481 -5.88 27.67 -48.73
N PHE A 482 -6.45 28.20 -49.81
CA PHE A 482 -7.27 27.43 -50.76
C PHE A 482 -6.44 26.52 -51.70
N SER A 483 -5.13 26.71 -51.76
CA SER A 483 -4.23 26.16 -52.79
C SER A 483 -4.06 24.63 -52.74
N LYS A 484 -4.54 23.96 -51.69
CA LYS A 484 -4.28 22.53 -51.38
C LYS A 484 -5.53 21.64 -51.35
N SER A 485 -6.73 22.18 -51.51
CA SER A 485 -7.99 21.46 -51.26
C SER A 485 -8.58 20.85 -52.54
N ASN A 486 -8.76 19.53 -52.56
CA ASN A 486 -9.44 18.84 -53.67
C ASN A 486 -10.87 18.37 -53.33
N LYS A 487 -11.23 18.21 -52.05
CA LYS A 487 -12.60 17.89 -51.58
C LYS A 487 -12.83 18.36 -50.13
N THR A 488 -13.01 19.66 -49.93
CA THR A 488 -13.31 20.22 -48.60
C THR A 488 -14.82 20.24 -48.32
N GLU A 489 -15.23 19.65 -47.20
CA GLU A 489 -16.61 19.63 -46.70
C GLU A 489 -16.67 20.20 -45.28
N LEU A 490 -17.68 21.05 -45.02
CA LEU A 490 -18.04 21.52 -43.69
C LEU A 490 -19.30 20.77 -43.24
N ARG A 491 -19.21 20.00 -42.16
CA ARG A 491 -20.35 19.34 -41.53
C ARG A 491 -20.66 20.00 -40.20
N MET A 492 -21.93 20.25 -39.91
CA MET A 492 -22.35 20.77 -38.61
C MET A 492 -23.28 19.81 -37.90
N TYR A 493 -23.14 19.74 -36.58
CA TYR A 493 -23.85 18.83 -35.69
C TYR A 493 -24.49 19.61 -34.55
N ASN A 494 -25.62 19.12 -34.05
CA ASN A 494 -26.20 19.63 -32.82
C ASN A 494 -25.48 19.05 -31.58
N VAL A 495 -25.85 19.51 -30.38
CA VAL A 495 -25.28 19.03 -29.11
C VAL A 495 -25.49 17.53 -28.84
N LEU A 496 -26.41 16.87 -29.57
CA LEU A 496 -26.67 15.44 -29.49
C LEU A 496 -25.88 14.63 -30.54
N GLY A 497 -25.00 15.27 -31.32
CA GLY A 497 -24.20 14.62 -32.37
C GLY A 497 -24.96 14.32 -33.67
N LYS A 498 -26.20 14.78 -33.83
CA LYS A 498 -26.95 14.64 -35.08
C LYS A 498 -26.43 15.62 -36.12
N GLU A 499 -26.11 15.13 -37.33
CA GLU A 499 -25.74 15.99 -38.47
C GLU A 499 -26.93 16.87 -38.87
N MET A 500 -26.70 18.18 -38.84
CA MET A 500 -27.68 19.21 -39.13
C MET A 500 -27.51 19.75 -40.55
N MET A 501 -26.28 19.81 -41.06
CA MET A 501 -25.99 20.19 -42.44
C MET A 501 -24.59 19.75 -42.90
N ASN A 502 -24.43 19.66 -44.22
CA ASN A 502 -23.15 19.45 -44.90
C ASN A 502 -23.03 20.44 -46.07
N VAL A 503 -21.91 21.15 -46.16
CA VAL A 503 -21.61 22.16 -47.19
C VAL A 503 -20.30 21.80 -47.88
N VAL A 504 -20.35 21.62 -49.20
CA VAL A 504 -19.14 21.44 -50.02
C VAL A 504 -18.51 22.80 -50.30
N ILE A 505 -17.22 22.95 -49.96
CA ILE A 505 -16.48 24.20 -50.10
C ILE A 505 -15.70 24.20 -51.41
N THR A 506 -16.17 24.96 -52.40
CA THR A 506 -15.58 25.00 -53.75
C THR A 506 -14.82 26.30 -54.04
N LYS A 507 -14.79 27.25 -53.10
CA LYS A 507 -14.15 28.57 -53.22
C LYS A 507 -13.50 28.94 -51.90
N SER A 508 -12.53 29.87 -51.95
CA SER A 508 -11.86 30.41 -50.75
C SER A 508 -12.81 31.09 -49.77
N SER A 509 -13.96 31.58 -50.23
CA SER A 509 -15.05 32.08 -49.40
C SER A 509 -16.37 31.50 -49.89
N THR A 510 -17.14 30.92 -48.96
CA THR A 510 -18.44 30.29 -49.25
C THR A 510 -19.46 30.74 -48.19
N THR A 511 -20.55 31.35 -48.62
CA THR A 511 -21.69 31.69 -47.75
C THR A 511 -22.74 30.59 -47.84
N PHE A 512 -23.28 30.16 -46.71
CA PHE A 512 -24.29 29.13 -46.61
C PHE A 512 -25.47 29.57 -45.74
N ASP A 513 -26.64 29.04 -46.07
CA ASP A 513 -27.92 29.33 -45.39
C ASP A 513 -28.01 28.54 -44.07
N THR A 514 -28.34 29.25 -43.00
CA THR A 514 -28.53 28.71 -41.64
C THR A 514 -29.94 28.95 -41.10
N SER A 515 -30.87 29.43 -41.93
CA SER A 515 -32.26 29.74 -41.55
C SER A 515 -33.04 28.57 -40.94
N ASN A 516 -32.67 27.33 -41.27
CA ASN A 516 -33.29 26.11 -40.73
C ASN A 516 -32.71 25.67 -39.38
N LEU A 517 -31.73 26.39 -38.81
CA LEU A 517 -31.08 26.03 -37.55
C LEU A 517 -31.63 26.86 -36.38
N THR A 518 -32.29 26.20 -35.43
CA THR A 518 -32.81 26.85 -34.22
C THR A 518 -31.69 27.45 -33.36
N SER A 519 -31.98 28.48 -32.58
CA SER A 519 -31.03 29.08 -31.63
C SER A 519 -30.40 28.03 -30.72
N GLY A 520 -29.08 28.06 -30.58
CA GLY A 520 -28.35 27.03 -29.85
C GLY A 520 -26.86 26.94 -30.20
N VAL A 521 -26.20 25.97 -29.58
CA VAL A 521 -24.79 25.65 -29.83
C VAL A 521 -24.70 24.55 -30.89
N TYR A 522 -23.87 24.78 -31.90
CA TYR A 522 -23.55 23.81 -32.94
C TYR A 522 -22.06 23.54 -32.95
N PHE A 523 -21.69 22.31 -33.28
CA PHE A 523 -20.31 21.91 -33.51
C PHE A 523 -20.10 21.74 -35.00
N TYR A 524 -18.97 22.17 -35.53
CA TYR A 524 -18.62 21.92 -36.92
C TYR A 524 -17.35 21.07 -37.03
N GLN A 525 -17.27 20.36 -38.15
CA GLN A 525 -16.09 19.61 -38.58
C GLN A 525 -15.82 19.95 -40.04
N LEU A 526 -14.62 20.42 -40.32
CA LEU A 526 -14.12 20.64 -41.66
C LEU A 526 -13.22 19.47 -42.04
N THR A 527 -13.50 18.84 -43.17
CA THR A 527 -12.74 17.70 -43.68
C THR A 527 -12.21 17.98 -45.07
N ASP A 528 -10.96 17.65 -45.36
CA ASP A 528 -10.40 17.59 -46.72
C ASP A 528 -9.95 16.14 -47.01
N ASN A 529 -10.38 15.58 -48.14
CA ASN A 529 -10.14 14.18 -48.51
C ASN A 529 -10.47 13.18 -47.38
N ASN A 530 -11.63 13.36 -46.73
CA ASN A 530 -12.11 12.57 -45.58
C ASN A 530 -11.25 12.63 -44.31
N LYS A 531 -10.28 13.54 -44.24
CA LYS A 531 -9.50 13.79 -43.02
C LYS A 531 -9.96 15.10 -42.38
N THR A 532 -10.27 15.07 -41.10
CA THR A 532 -10.60 16.28 -40.34
C THR A 532 -9.40 17.21 -40.25
N ILE A 533 -9.57 18.44 -40.72
CA ILE A 533 -8.55 19.48 -40.74
C ILE A 533 -8.80 20.56 -39.69
N GLN A 534 -10.06 20.82 -39.33
CA GLN A 534 -10.41 21.71 -38.22
C GLN A 534 -11.79 21.34 -37.68
N SER A 535 -12.02 21.61 -36.40
CA SER A 535 -13.33 21.53 -35.76
C SER A 535 -13.49 22.66 -34.76
N GLY A 536 -14.73 23.04 -34.49
CA GLY A 536 -14.99 24.13 -33.55
C GLY A 536 -16.47 24.29 -33.23
N LYS A 537 -16.79 25.41 -32.60
CA LYS A 537 -18.13 25.73 -32.11
C LYS A 537 -18.67 26.99 -32.79
N LEU A 538 -19.96 26.95 -33.13
CA LEU A 538 -20.71 28.11 -33.59
C LEU A 538 -21.98 28.31 -32.75
N ILE A 539 -22.44 29.55 -32.69
CA ILE A 539 -23.64 29.95 -31.97
C ILE A 539 -24.68 30.43 -32.98
N ALA A 540 -25.84 29.80 -33.00
CA ALA A 540 -27.01 30.30 -33.74
C ALA A 540 -27.85 31.18 -32.83
N ARG A 541 -28.25 32.35 -33.32
CA ARG A 541 -29.18 33.29 -32.70
C ARG A 541 -30.20 33.74 -33.75
N GLN A 542 -31.32 33.02 -33.80
CA GLN A 542 -32.48 33.42 -34.61
C GLN A 542 -33.21 34.63 -34.03
#